data_AF-A0A7X8MCM1-F1
#
_entry.id   AF-A0A7X8MCM1-F1
#
_cell.length_a   1.000
_cell.length_b   1.000
_cell.length_c   1.000
_cell.angle_alpha   90.00
_cell.angle_beta   90.00
_cell.angle_gamma   90.00
#
_symmetry.space_group_name_H-M   'P 1'
#
loop_
_entity.id
_entity.type
_entity.pdbx_description
1 polymer ?
#
loop_
_entity_poly.entity_id
_entity_poly.type
_entity_poly.pdbx_seq_one_letter_code
_entity_poly.pdbx_strand_id
1 'polypeptide(L)'
;MRTKLFLLAGLLLVAGRLAAADVTEMAFVLKVSGDAKIKTAKQDWTVLQKGNRIRNGDRIKTGENALVSLIFIDDKALMKIRANSEVEVKGEKNAKGIGKELAMQVGEVWNKVTPNGPGFRIETPSGVAAVKGTEFYTLVDDQGQTFVYGIEGLVQLLNELGEVMVAKGQMGFSKKGSKPTAVAATRTPDWSLGDETQELDIEFENS
;
A
#
# COMPACT_ATOMS: atom_id res chain seq x y z
N MET A 1 46.39 -27.87 -44.54
CA MET A 1 45.64 -26.71 -43.99
C MET A 1 44.15 -26.96 -44.18
N ARG A 2 43.35 -26.68 -43.13
CA ARG A 2 41.87 -26.69 -43.02
C ARG A 2 41.21 -27.93 -42.40
N THR A 3 41.39 -28.05 -41.09
CA THR A 3 40.50 -28.78 -40.17
C THR A 3 39.15 -28.07 -40.12
N LYS A 4 38.03 -28.77 -40.38
CA LYS A 4 36.68 -28.26 -40.14
C LYS A 4 36.20 -28.77 -38.78
N LEU A 5 36.10 -27.83 -37.83
CA LEU A 5 35.57 -27.98 -36.49
C LEU A 5 34.04 -27.89 -36.57
N PHE A 6 33.33 -28.98 -36.29
CA PHE A 6 31.87 -28.97 -36.13
C PHE A 6 31.54 -28.98 -34.63
N LEU A 7 31.16 -27.81 -34.12
CA LEU A 7 30.54 -27.62 -32.80
C LEU A 7 29.06 -28.02 -32.91
N LEU A 8 28.65 -29.04 -32.15
CA LEU A 8 27.24 -29.45 -32.05
C LEU A 8 26.70 -29.17 -30.64
N ALA A 9 25.81 -28.18 -30.59
CA ALA A 9 24.63 -28.03 -29.74
C ALA A 9 24.78 -28.18 -28.21
N GLY A 10 24.88 -27.03 -27.53
CA GLY A 10 24.43 -26.88 -26.14
C GLY A 10 22.92 -26.68 -26.08
N LEU A 11 22.20 -27.61 -25.47
CA LEU A 11 20.80 -27.43 -25.07
C LEU A 11 20.78 -26.88 -23.64
N LEU A 12 20.76 -25.56 -23.50
CA LEU A 12 20.57 -24.89 -22.21
C LEU A 12 19.08 -24.94 -21.85
N LEU A 13 18.67 -25.94 -21.06
CA LEU A 13 17.36 -25.98 -20.42
C LEU A 13 17.28 -24.84 -19.39
N VAL A 14 16.81 -23.67 -19.82
CA VAL A 14 16.38 -22.61 -18.90
C VAL A 14 15.05 -23.07 -18.31
N ALA A 15 15.12 -23.83 -17.22
CA ALA A 15 13.97 -24.09 -16.37
C ALA A 15 13.57 -22.76 -15.74
N GLY A 16 12.65 -22.03 -16.38
CA GLY A 16 12.01 -20.88 -15.80
C GLY A 16 11.33 -21.31 -14.51
N ARG A 17 11.89 -20.93 -13.36
CA ARG A 17 11.18 -21.05 -12.09
C ARG A 17 10.00 -20.10 -12.18
N LEU A 18 8.80 -20.65 -12.37
CA LEU A 18 7.58 -19.96 -12.00
C LEU A 18 7.72 -19.63 -10.52
N ALA A 19 8.03 -18.37 -10.21
CA ALA A 19 8.00 -17.87 -8.86
C ALA A 19 6.57 -18.10 -8.36
N ALA A 20 6.41 -19.07 -7.45
CA ALA A 20 5.16 -19.23 -6.75
C ALA A 20 4.88 -17.90 -6.06
N ALA A 21 3.73 -17.29 -6.34
CA ALA A 21 3.28 -16.12 -5.61
C ALA A 21 3.31 -16.47 -4.12
N ASP A 22 4.08 -15.70 -3.34
CA ASP A 22 4.16 -15.88 -1.90
C ASP A 22 2.77 -15.67 -1.31
N VAL A 23 2.15 -16.72 -0.78
CA VAL A 23 0.79 -16.71 -0.22
C VAL A 23 0.81 -16.22 1.23
N THR A 24 1.66 -15.24 1.53
CA THR A 24 1.74 -14.64 2.85
C THR A 24 0.48 -13.79 3.11
N GLU A 25 -0.23 -14.11 4.18
CA GLU A 25 -1.36 -13.30 4.64
C GLU A 25 -0.83 -12.00 5.26
N MET A 26 -1.43 -10.88 4.86
CA MET A 26 -0.94 -9.53 5.13
C MET A 26 -1.89 -8.77 6.05
N ALA A 27 -3.19 -8.82 5.76
CA ALA A 27 -4.18 -8.03 6.43
C ALA A 27 -5.55 -8.72 6.48
N PHE A 28 -6.41 -8.19 7.34
CA PHE A 28 -7.80 -8.59 7.48
C PHE A 28 -8.72 -7.40 7.23
N VAL A 29 -9.78 -7.60 6.44
CA VAL A 29 -10.75 -6.53 6.15
C VAL A 29 -11.74 -6.39 7.30
N LEU A 30 -11.70 -5.24 7.95
CA LEU A 30 -12.55 -4.89 9.09
C LEU A 30 -13.93 -4.41 8.66
N LYS A 31 -13.99 -3.63 7.56
CA LYS A 31 -15.21 -3.01 7.07
C LYS A 31 -15.15 -2.83 5.56
N VAL A 32 -16.29 -2.99 4.91
CA VAL A 32 -16.54 -2.57 3.54
C VAL A 32 -17.88 -1.83 3.54
N SER A 33 -17.87 -0.60 3.06
CA SER A 33 -19.07 0.17 2.68
C SER A 33 -19.02 0.41 1.18
N GLY A 34 -20.16 0.38 0.50
CA GLY A 34 -20.25 0.53 -0.96
C GLY A 34 -19.59 -0.61 -1.75
N ASP A 35 -19.33 -0.35 -3.03
CA ASP A 35 -18.80 -1.34 -3.97
C ASP A 35 -17.27 -1.45 -3.89
N ALA A 36 -16.77 -2.57 -3.37
CA ALA A 36 -15.36 -2.88 -3.37
C ALA A 36 -15.11 -4.26 -4.00
N LYS A 37 -13.98 -4.39 -4.69
CA LYS A 37 -13.55 -5.62 -5.35
C LYS A 37 -12.13 -5.99 -4.98
N ILE A 38 -11.84 -7.28 -4.98
CA ILE A 38 -10.51 -7.85 -4.79
C ILE A 38 -10.13 -8.72 -5.98
N LYS A 39 -8.90 -8.58 -6.44
CA LYS A 39 -8.25 -9.47 -7.40
C LYS A 39 -7.10 -10.18 -6.69
N THR A 40 -7.02 -11.49 -6.87
CA THR A 40 -6.00 -12.34 -6.24
C THR A 40 -5.17 -13.05 -7.30
N ALA A 41 -4.12 -13.76 -6.90
CA ALA A 41 -3.35 -14.61 -7.82
C ALA A 41 -4.20 -15.71 -8.51
N LYS A 42 -5.30 -16.14 -7.88
CA LYS A 42 -6.14 -17.27 -8.34
C LYS A 42 -7.44 -16.83 -9.01
N GLN A 43 -7.89 -15.61 -8.74
CA GLN A 43 -9.20 -15.12 -9.15
C GLN A 43 -9.05 -13.69 -9.65
N ASP A 44 -9.75 -13.38 -10.74
CA ASP A 44 -9.89 -11.99 -11.17
C ASP A 44 -10.75 -11.18 -10.19
N TRP A 45 -11.18 -9.98 -10.56
CA TRP A 45 -12.00 -9.13 -9.71
C TRP A 45 -13.29 -9.82 -9.22
N THR A 46 -13.35 -10.03 -7.91
CA THR A 46 -14.51 -10.53 -7.17
C THR A 46 -14.92 -9.52 -6.10
N VAL A 47 -16.10 -9.69 -5.51
CA VAL A 47 -16.58 -8.77 -4.46
C VAL A 47 -15.70 -8.87 -3.22
N LEU A 48 -15.25 -7.73 -2.70
CA LEU A 48 -14.57 -7.65 -1.41
C LEU A 48 -15.60 -7.49 -0.29
N GLN A 49 -15.47 -8.28 0.75
CA GLN A 49 -16.37 -8.35 1.90
C GLN A 49 -15.59 -8.22 3.21
N LYS A 50 -16.30 -7.78 4.25
CA LYS A 50 -15.80 -7.85 5.62
C LYS A 50 -15.35 -9.28 5.93
N GLY A 51 -14.19 -9.41 6.56
CA GLY A 51 -13.61 -10.70 6.94
C GLY A 51 -12.75 -11.36 5.88
N ASN A 52 -12.64 -10.80 4.67
CA ASN A 52 -11.64 -11.28 3.72
C ASN A 52 -10.22 -11.09 4.26
N ARG A 53 -9.38 -12.09 3.97
CA ARG A 53 -7.94 -12.04 4.19
C ARG A 53 -7.28 -11.48 2.93
N ILE A 54 -6.44 -10.47 3.11
CA ILE A 54 -5.61 -9.90 2.06
C ILE A 54 -4.26 -10.59 2.10
N ARG A 55 -3.77 -11.04 0.95
CA ARG A 55 -2.48 -11.68 0.79
C ARG A 55 -1.54 -10.82 -0.02
N ASN A 56 -0.25 -11.17 0.06
CA ASN A 56 0.78 -10.52 -0.74
C ASN A 56 0.44 -10.61 -2.24
N GLY A 57 0.41 -9.47 -2.92
CA GLY A 57 0.06 -9.33 -4.33
C GLY A 57 -1.45 -9.17 -4.63
N ASP A 58 -2.32 -9.23 -3.61
CA ASP A 58 -3.75 -8.96 -3.83
C ASP A 58 -3.99 -7.48 -4.13
N ARG A 59 -4.95 -7.20 -5.01
CA ARG A 59 -5.35 -5.84 -5.40
C ARG A 59 -6.76 -5.53 -4.94
N ILE A 60 -6.96 -4.35 -4.41
CA ILE A 60 -8.25 -3.83 -3.96
C ILE A 60 -8.65 -2.65 -4.86
N LYS A 61 -9.90 -2.65 -5.30
CA LYS A 61 -10.51 -1.57 -6.08
C LYS A 61 -11.80 -1.11 -5.41
N THR A 62 -11.96 0.19 -5.22
CA THR A 62 -13.15 0.82 -4.62
C THR A 62 -13.90 1.65 -5.65
N GLY A 63 -15.24 1.55 -5.65
CA GLY A 63 -16.13 2.37 -6.47
C GLY A 63 -16.39 3.76 -5.88
N GLU A 64 -17.35 4.49 -6.45
CA GLU A 64 -17.59 5.91 -6.17
C GLU A 64 -18.09 6.23 -4.75
N ASN A 65 -18.72 5.26 -4.08
CA ASN A 65 -19.27 5.43 -2.73
C ASN A 65 -18.66 4.44 -1.72
N ALA A 66 -17.46 3.94 -2.02
CA ALA A 66 -16.87 2.86 -1.26
C ALA A 66 -15.87 3.34 -0.21
N LEU A 67 -15.81 2.59 0.89
CA LEU A 67 -14.79 2.73 1.93
C LEU A 67 -14.41 1.33 2.43
N VAL A 68 -13.13 1.02 2.41
CA VAL A 68 -12.59 -0.25 2.91
C VAL A 68 -11.64 0.05 4.05
N SER A 69 -11.83 -0.61 5.20
CA SER A 69 -10.91 -0.54 6.34
C SER A 69 -10.25 -1.90 6.52
N LEU A 70 -8.94 -1.92 6.66
CA LEU A 70 -8.16 -3.13 6.90
C LEU A 70 -7.14 -2.94 8.03
N ILE A 71 -6.82 -4.04 8.69
CA ILE A 71 -5.79 -4.13 9.73
C ILE A 71 -4.71 -5.11 9.29
N PHE A 72 -3.45 -4.70 9.37
CA PHE A 72 -2.32 -5.58 9.12
C PHE A 72 -2.10 -6.53 10.30
N ILE A 73 -1.86 -7.81 10.00
CA ILE A 73 -1.93 -8.88 11.00
C ILE A 73 -0.72 -8.93 11.93
N ASP A 74 0.41 -8.35 11.54
CA ASP A 74 1.68 -8.45 12.26
C ASP A 74 1.86 -7.35 13.31
N ASP A 75 1.47 -6.11 12.99
CA ASP A 75 1.73 -4.93 13.82
C ASP A 75 0.48 -4.08 14.11
N LYS A 76 -0.70 -4.53 13.68
CA LYS A 76 -1.99 -3.83 13.84
C LYS A 76 -2.05 -2.46 13.16
N ALA A 77 -1.15 -2.16 12.22
CA ALA A 77 -1.28 -0.96 11.40
C ALA A 77 -2.65 -0.94 10.69
N LEU A 78 -3.25 0.24 10.61
CA LEU A 78 -4.56 0.42 9.99
C LEU A 78 -4.42 1.14 8.66
N MET A 79 -5.24 0.74 7.70
CA MET A 79 -5.43 1.46 6.45
C MET A 79 -6.92 1.60 6.16
N LYS A 80 -7.29 2.77 5.68
CA LYS A 80 -8.59 3.02 5.05
C LYS A 80 -8.36 3.40 3.59
N ILE A 81 -9.10 2.77 2.68
CA ILE A 81 -9.08 3.00 1.24
C ILE A 81 -10.41 3.65 0.86
N ARG A 82 -10.35 4.89 0.37
CA ARG A 82 -11.53 5.69 0.02
C ARG A 82 -12.06 5.30 -1.35
N ALA A 83 -13.16 5.92 -1.75
CA ALA A 83 -13.76 5.78 -3.07
C ALA A 83 -12.75 6.01 -4.20
N ASN A 84 -13.03 5.41 -5.36
CA ASN A 84 -12.26 5.59 -6.61
C ASN A 84 -10.75 5.32 -6.45
N SER A 85 -10.39 4.28 -5.70
CA SER A 85 -9.01 3.92 -5.43
C SER A 85 -8.65 2.55 -5.95
N GLU A 86 -7.38 2.38 -6.34
CA GLU A 86 -6.80 1.07 -6.67
C GLU A 86 -5.44 0.91 -5.96
N VAL A 87 -5.37 -0.11 -5.10
CA VAL A 87 -4.21 -0.39 -4.25
C VAL A 87 -3.84 -1.86 -4.35
N GLU A 88 -2.58 -2.16 -4.66
CA GLU A 88 -1.99 -3.48 -4.50
C GLU A 88 -1.26 -3.57 -3.17
N VAL A 89 -1.55 -4.62 -2.39
CA VAL A 89 -0.91 -4.86 -1.10
C VAL A 89 0.21 -5.87 -1.28
N LYS A 90 1.44 -5.43 -1.06
CA LYS A 90 2.61 -6.30 -1.02
C LYS A 90 3.27 -6.25 0.34
N GLY A 91 4.04 -7.28 0.62
CA GLY A 91 4.98 -7.23 1.72
C GLY A 91 5.98 -8.35 1.72
N GLU A 92 7.01 -8.13 2.52
CA GLU A 92 8.13 -9.03 2.70
C GLU A 92 8.28 -9.33 4.19
N LYS A 93 8.17 -10.61 4.54
CA LYS A 93 8.34 -11.06 5.92
C LYS A 93 9.83 -11.12 6.27
N ASN A 94 10.21 -10.48 7.37
CA ASN A 94 11.55 -10.53 7.93
C ASN A 94 11.49 -10.81 9.44
N ALA A 95 12.66 -10.83 10.10
CA ALA A 95 12.76 -11.13 11.54
C ALA A 95 12.03 -10.11 12.45
N LYS A 96 11.71 -8.91 11.94
CA LYS A 96 11.05 -7.83 12.69
C LYS A 96 9.54 -7.73 12.42
N GLY A 97 8.99 -8.54 11.51
CA GLY A 97 7.59 -8.48 11.09
C GLY A 97 7.44 -8.51 9.57
N ILE A 98 6.36 -7.93 9.05
CA ILE A 98 6.09 -7.82 7.63
C ILE A 98 6.30 -6.37 7.17
N GLY A 99 7.34 -6.14 6.35
CA GLY A 99 7.55 -4.86 5.69
C GLY A 99 6.45 -4.63 4.65
N LYS A 100 5.77 -3.48 4.71
CA LYS A 100 4.58 -3.18 3.91
C LYS A 100 4.96 -2.30 2.71
N GLU A 101 4.61 -2.76 1.53
CA GLU A 101 4.79 -2.03 0.28
C GLU A 101 3.45 -1.97 -0.45
N LEU A 102 2.93 -0.77 -0.64
CA LEU A 102 1.61 -0.56 -1.22
C LEU A 102 1.79 0.14 -2.55
N ALA A 103 1.35 -0.47 -3.63
CA ALA A 103 1.37 0.19 -4.93
C ALA A 103 -0.01 0.81 -5.18
N MET A 104 -0.07 2.14 -5.22
CA MET A 104 -1.29 2.90 -5.39
C MET A 104 -1.27 3.62 -6.75
N GLN A 105 -2.26 3.34 -7.59
CA GLN A 105 -2.33 3.92 -8.93
C GLN A 105 -3.15 5.22 -8.97
N VAL A 106 -4.22 5.28 -8.20
CA VAL A 106 -5.18 6.40 -8.13
C VAL A 106 -5.97 6.31 -6.83
N GLY A 107 -6.51 7.44 -6.38
CA GLY A 107 -7.50 7.52 -5.30
C GLY A 107 -6.93 8.09 -4.00
N GLU A 108 -7.49 7.70 -2.86
CA GLU A 108 -7.11 8.21 -1.53
C GLU A 108 -7.00 7.09 -0.50
N VAL A 109 -5.92 7.11 0.27
CA VAL A 109 -5.73 6.23 1.44
C VAL A 109 -5.36 7.03 2.67
N TRP A 110 -5.79 6.52 3.82
CA TRP A 110 -5.35 6.96 5.14
C TRP A 110 -4.65 5.79 5.82
N ASN A 111 -3.55 6.06 6.51
CA ASN A 111 -2.76 5.03 7.17
C ASN A 111 -2.38 5.48 8.57
N LYS A 112 -2.52 4.57 9.54
CA LYS A 112 -1.96 4.70 10.88
C LYS A 112 -0.96 3.57 11.08
N VAL A 113 0.32 3.93 11.01
CA VAL A 113 1.43 2.97 10.99
C VAL A 113 2.06 2.85 12.36
N THR A 114 2.20 1.62 12.83
CA THR A 114 2.84 1.31 14.12
C THR A 114 4.31 1.76 14.11
N PRO A 115 4.76 2.55 15.10
CA PRO A 115 6.16 2.97 15.21
C PRO A 115 7.12 1.79 15.33
N ASN A 116 8.37 1.99 14.88
CA ASN A 116 9.46 0.98 14.97
C ASN A 116 9.17 -0.36 14.26
N GLY A 117 8.17 -0.42 13.38
CA GLY A 117 7.87 -1.59 12.57
C GLY A 117 8.92 -1.91 11.50
N PRO A 118 8.73 -3.02 10.76
CA PRO A 118 9.63 -3.51 9.71
C PRO A 118 9.74 -2.61 8.45
N GLY A 119 8.99 -1.51 8.41
CA GLY A 119 8.97 -0.53 7.32
C GLY A 119 7.61 -0.47 6.62
N PHE A 120 7.23 0.73 6.17
CA PHE A 120 6.00 0.97 5.46
C PHE A 120 6.27 1.99 4.34
N ARG A 121 5.88 1.67 3.12
CA ARG A 121 6.01 2.57 1.97
C ARG A 121 4.79 2.48 1.05
N ILE A 122 4.47 3.61 0.42
CA ILE A 122 3.48 3.68 -0.65
C ILE A 122 4.20 4.11 -1.92
N GLU A 123 4.17 3.25 -2.92
CA GLU A 123 4.63 3.52 -4.27
C GLU A 123 3.49 4.11 -5.09
N THR A 124 3.81 5.19 -5.80
CA THR A 124 2.88 5.93 -6.65
C THR A 124 3.55 6.21 -7.99
N PRO A 125 2.80 6.58 -9.05
CA PRO A 125 3.40 6.91 -10.34
C PRO A 125 4.44 8.02 -10.31
N SER A 126 4.36 8.93 -9.32
CA SER A 126 5.28 10.07 -9.19
C SER A 126 6.31 9.94 -8.07
N GLY A 127 6.42 8.80 -7.40
CA GLY A 127 7.43 8.57 -6.38
C GLY A 127 6.98 7.65 -5.24
N VAL A 128 7.71 7.71 -4.14
CA VAL A 128 7.53 6.85 -2.97
C VAL A 128 7.34 7.70 -1.71
N ALA A 129 6.30 7.40 -0.94
CA ALA A 129 6.11 7.89 0.41
C ALA A 129 6.58 6.80 1.40
N ALA A 130 7.71 7.02 2.07
CA ALA A 130 8.30 6.08 3.01
C ALA A 130 8.16 6.59 4.46
N VAL A 131 7.83 5.69 5.38
CA VAL A 131 7.52 6.09 6.77
C VAL A 131 8.10 5.14 7.82
N LYS A 132 8.38 5.71 9.00
CA LYS A 132 8.82 5.00 10.21
C LYS A 132 7.97 5.42 11.42
N GLY A 133 6.70 5.04 11.42
CA GLY A 133 5.71 5.46 12.43
C GLY A 133 5.14 6.84 12.11
N THR A 134 3.84 6.88 11.80
CA THR A 134 3.12 8.11 11.41
C THR A 134 1.66 7.80 11.13
N GLU A 135 0.83 8.83 11.27
CA GLU A 135 -0.50 8.88 10.68
C GLU A 135 -0.48 9.87 9.52
N PHE A 136 -0.99 9.46 8.37
CA PHE A 136 -0.93 10.26 7.14
C PHE A 136 -1.98 9.85 6.11
N TYR A 137 -2.25 10.78 5.19
CA TYR A 137 -3.01 10.51 3.97
C TYR A 137 -2.08 10.51 2.76
N THR A 138 -2.45 9.70 1.76
CA THR A 138 -1.89 9.76 0.42
C THR A 138 -3.04 9.85 -0.59
N LEU A 139 -2.98 10.84 -1.47
CA LEU A 139 -3.86 11.01 -2.63
C LEU A 139 -3.02 10.86 -3.89
N VAL A 140 -3.54 10.13 -4.86
CA VAL A 140 -3.00 10.06 -6.22
C VAL A 140 -4.12 10.46 -7.19
N ASP A 141 -3.91 11.54 -7.95
CA ASP A 141 -4.88 11.99 -8.94
C ASP A 141 -4.80 11.19 -10.25
N ASP A 142 -5.69 11.49 -11.19
CA ASP A 142 -5.76 10.85 -12.51
C ASP A 142 -4.54 11.14 -13.41
N GLN A 143 -3.77 12.17 -13.09
CA GLN A 143 -2.50 12.51 -13.74
C GLN A 143 -1.30 11.79 -13.09
N GLY A 144 -1.53 11.01 -12.02
CA GLY A 144 -0.49 10.32 -11.27
C GLY A 144 0.32 11.25 -10.36
N GLN A 145 -0.17 12.46 -10.07
CA GLN A 145 0.44 13.35 -9.08
C GLN A 145 0.09 12.86 -7.68
N THR A 146 1.07 12.94 -6.79
CA THR A 146 0.96 12.42 -5.43
C THR A 146 0.94 13.57 -4.43
N PHE A 147 -0.04 13.54 -3.54
CA PHE A 147 -0.17 14.44 -2.40
C PHE A 147 -0.11 13.63 -1.11
N VAL A 148 0.73 14.04 -0.17
CA VAL A 148 0.89 13.40 1.14
C VAL A 148 0.56 14.41 2.23
N TYR A 149 -0.34 14.07 3.15
CA TYR A 149 -0.69 14.96 4.28
C TYR A 149 -0.25 14.32 5.59
N GLY A 150 0.67 14.97 6.30
CA GLY A 150 1.17 14.49 7.59
C GLY A 150 0.21 14.84 8.74
N ILE A 151 -0.27 13.83 9.47
CA ILE A 151 -1.14 14.00 10.66
C ILE A 151 -0.32 13.89 11.95
N GLU A 152 0.51 12.86 12.03
CA GLU A 152 1.43 12.62 13.14
C GLU A 152 2.74 12.04 12.60
N GLY A 153 3.87 12.35 13.23
CA GLY A 153 5.17 11.80 12.81
C GLY A 153 5.72 12.49 11.57
N LEU A 154 6.43 11.71 10.75
CA LEU A 154 7.22 12.23 9.63
C LEU A 154 7.18 11.26 8.44
N VAL A 155 6.85 11.79 7.26
CA VAL A 155 6.85 11.04 6.00
C VAL A 155 7.99 11.54 5.12
N GLN A 156 8.79 10.62 4.58
CA GLN A 156 9.77 10.94 3.54
C GLN A 156 9.11 10.74 2.17
N LEU A 157 8.94 11.83 1.41
CA LEU A 157 8.44 11.78 0.04
C LEU A 157 9.62 11.94 -0.91
N LEU A 158 9.86 10.94 -1.76
CA LEU A 158 11.02 10.90 -2.65
C LEU A 158 10.65 10.46 -4.06
N ASN A 159 11.41 10.95 -5.04
CA ASN A 159 11.38 10.51 -6.42
C ASN A 159 12.79 10.55 -7.02
N GLU A 160 12.90 10.30 -8.32
CA GLU A 160 14.17 10.25 -9.07
C GLU A 160 15.02 11.53 -8.96
N LEU A 161 14.39 12.67 -8.67
CA LEU A 161 15.00 14.00 -8.64
C LEU A 161 15.29 14.50 -7.22
N GLY A 162 14.94 13.71 -6.20
CA GLY A 162 15.28 13.97 -4.81
C GLY A 162 14.14 13.71 -3.84
N GLU A 163 14.28 14.25 -2.63
CA GLU A 163 13.39 13.98 -1.50
C GLU A 163 13.02 15.24 -0.72
N VAL A 164 11.91 15.14 0.02
CA VAL A 164 11.44 16.12 0.99
C VAL A 164 10.81 15.40 2.19
N MET A 165 10.93 16.00 3.37
CA MET A 165 10.23 15.53 4.56
C MET A 165 8.89 16.25 4.70
N VAL A 166 7.83 15.50 4.96
CA VAL A 166 6.48 15.98 5.21
C VAL A 166 6.14 15.73 6.67
N ALA A 167 6.20 16.78 7.48
CA ALA A 167 5.88 16.72 8.90
C ALA A 167 4.38 16.91 9.15
N LYS A 168 3.98 16.79 10.42
CA LYS A 168 2.64 17.13 10.89
C LYS A 168 2.19 18.51 10.39
N GLY A 169 0.99 18.57 9.81
CA GLY A 169 0.40 19.80 9.30
C GLY A 169 0.99 20.28 7.97
N GLN A 170 1.84 19.48 7.32
CA GLN A 170 2.35 19.77 5.98
C GLN A 170 1.68 18.91 4.92
N MET A 171 1.66 19.44 3.70
CA MET A 171 1.32 18.73 2.48
C MET A 171 2.58 18.60 1.63
N GLY A 172 2.96 17.37 1.31
CA GLY A 172 3.98 17.03 0.33
C GLY A 172 3.36 16.82 -1.04
N PHE A 173 4.04 17.30 -2.08
CA PHE A 173 3.62 17.17 -3.47
C PHE A 173 4.74 16.57 -4.31
N SER A 174 4.40 15.55 -5.10
CA SER A 174 5.27 14.95 -6.12
C SER A 174 4.56 14.83 -7.45
N LYS A 175 5.30 15.06 -8.53
CA LYS A 175 4.88 14.82 -9.92
C LYS A 175 6.10 14.45 -10.75
N LYS A 176 5.88 13.79 -11.88
CA LYS A 176 6.95 13.43 -12.82
C LYS A 176 7.70 14.68 -13.31
N GLY A 177 9.03 14.60 -13.36
CA GLY A 177 9.87 15.67 -13.91
C GLY A 177 10.15 16.85 -12.98
N SER A 178 9.73 16.82 -11.72
CA SER A 178 10.13 17.81 -10.71
C SER A 178 10.47 17.16 -9.37
N LYS A 179 11.43 17.75 -8.64
CA LYS A 179 11.75 17.34 -7.27
C LYS A 179 10.51 17.51 -6.35
N PRO A 180 10.27 16.60 -5.38
CA PRO A 180 9.18 16.75 -4.43
C PRO A 180 9.31 18.03 -3.59
N THR A 181 8.18 18.58 -3.19
CA THR A 181 8.10 19.80 -2.36
C THR A 181 7.17 19.57 -1.17
N ALA A 182 7.34 20.34 -0.11
CA ALA A 182 6.44 20.32 1.05
C ALA A 182 6.12 21.75 1.49
N VAL A 183 4.87 21.99 1.82
CA VAL A 183 4.35 23.28 2.28
C VAL A 183 3.42 23.07 3.48
N ALA A 184 3.12 24.12 4.25
CA ALA A 184 2.07 24.05 5.25
C ALA A 184 0.73 23.70 4.58
N ALA A 185 0.01 22.72 5.10
CA ALA A 185 -1.29 22.33 4.56
C ALA A 185 -2.33 23.39 4.92
N THR A 186 -3.02 23.95 3.93
CA THR A 186 -4.15 24.86 4.16
C THR A 186 -5.37 24.12 4.68
N ARG A 187 -5.55 22.87 4.23
CA ARG A 187 -6.60 21.94 4.68
C ARG A 187 -6.05 20.52 4.66
N THR A 188 -6.43 19.76 5.67
CA THR A 188 -6.10 18.33 5.78
C THR A 188 -7.37 17.51 5.57
N PRO A 189 -7.31 16.36 4.88
CA PRO A 189 -8.44 15.44 4.82
C PRO A 189 -8.84 14.95 6.23
N ASP A 190 -10.13 14.78 6.47
CA ASP A 190 -10.72 14.35 7.75
C ASP A 190 -11.68 13.17 7.59
N TRP A 191 -11.85 12.66 6.37
CA TRP A 191 -12.80 11.60 6.06
C TRP A 191 -12.50 10.28 6.78
N SER A 192 -11.28 10.08 7.31
CA SER A 192 -10.94 8.89 8.09
C SER A 192 -11.51 8.93 9.51
N LEU A 193 -11.87 10.10 10.04
CA LEU A 193 -12.29 10.30 11.43
C LEU A 193 -13.74 9.87 11.67
N GLY A 194 -14.64 10.08 10.71
CA GLY A 194 -16.08 9.77 10.87
C GLY A 194 -16.43 8.27 10.92
N ASP A 195 -15.41 7.42 10.81
CA ASP A 195 -15.54 5.98 10.65
C ASP A 195 -14.73 5.24 11.72
N GLU A 196 -14.67 5.82 12.93
CA GLU A 196 -14.21 5.11 14.14
C GLU A 196 -14.94 3.77 14.17
N THR A 197 -14.19 2.71 13.89
CA THR A 197 -14.55 1.37 14.32
C THR A 197 -14.88 1.54 15.79
N GLN A 198 -16.15 1.41 16.17
CA GLN A 198 -16.53 1.13 17.55
C GLN A 198 -15.50 0.12 18.02
N GLU A 199 -14.61 0.55 18.92
CA GLU A 199 -13.69 -0.35 19.57
C GLU A 199 -14.57 -1.49 20.02
N LEU A 200 -14.29 -2.70 19.51
CA LEU A 200 -14.93 -3.88 20.04
C LEU A 200 -14.40 -3.96 21.47
N ASP A 201 -15.10 -3.31 22.39
CA ASP A 201 -15.10 -3.62 23.80
C ASP A 201 -15.58 -5.07 23.88
N ILE A 202 -14.66 -6.00 23.67
CA ILE A 202 -14.84 -7.39 24.04
C ILE A 202 -14.71 -7.39 25.56
N GLU A 203 -15.75 -6.92 26.22
CA GLU A 203 -15.94 -7.12 27.64
C GLU A 203 -16.12 -8.63 27.81
N PHE A 204 -15.05 -9.30 28.26
CA PHE A 204 -15.15 -10.68 28.70
C PHE A 204 -15.97 -10.67 29.99
N GLU A 205 -17.29 -10.78 29.88
CA GLU A 205 -18.12 -11.27 30.98
C GLU A 205 -17.67 -12.70 31.27
N ASN A 206 -16.82 -12.85 32.28
CA ASN A 206 -16.56 -14.13 32.91
C ASN A 206 -17.89 -14.67 33.45
N SER A 207 -18.46 -15.65 32.75
CA SER A 207 -19.49 -16.55 33.28
C SER A 207 -18.89 -17.54 34.27
#